data_AF-A0A953B6L5-F1
#
_entry.id   AF-A0A953B6L5-F1
#
_cell.length_a   1.000
_cell.length_b   1.000
_cell.length_c   1.000
_cell.angle_alpha   90.00
_cell.angle_beta   90.00
_cell.angle_gamma   90.00
#
_symmetry.space_group_name_H-M   'P 1'
#
loop_
_entity.id
_entity.type
_entity.pdbx_description
1 polymer ?
#
loop_
_entity_poly.entity_id
_entity_poly.type
_entity_poly.pdbx_seq_one_letter_code
_entity_poly.pdbx_strand_id
1 'polypeptide(L)' 'MTGNQTMTGEQTGSILSGPVESREFPIWFRDQQRAAWKQFQALPMPTRKDQAWRFASVNVLDLAPFKFGAA' A
#
# COMPACT_ATOMS: atom_id res chain seq x y z
N MET A 1 12.86 18.88 -32.20
CA MET A 1 11.84 19.48 -31.29
C MET A 1 10.65 18.53 -31.29
N THR A 2 9.95 18.39 -30.15
CA THR A 2 8.87 17.42 -29.86
C THR A 2 9.38 16.07 -29.36
N GLY A 3 9.09 15.57 -28.16
CA GLY A 3 8.40 16.09 -26.99
C GLY A 3 8.71 15.08 -25.87
N ASN A 4 9.25 15.56 -24.76
CA ASN A 4 9.61 14.79 -23.59
C ASN A 4 8.34 14.22 -22.93
N GLN A 5 8.13 12.92 -23.08
CA GLN A 5 7.13 12.18 -22.31
C GLN A 5 7.53 12.19 -20.84
N THR A 6 7.01 13.15 -20.09
CA THR A 6 6.96 13.10 -18.63
C THR A 6 6.13 11.87 -18.27
N MET A 7 6.81 10.79 -17.87
CA MET A 7 6.17 9.73 -17.09
C MET A 7 5.76 10.37 -15.77
N THR A 8 4.53 10.87 -15.72
CA THR A 8 3.89 11.31 -14.48
C THR A 8 3.90 10.09 -13.58
N GLY A 9 4.86 10.03 -12.66
CA GLY A 9 4.92 8.99 -11.66
C GLY A 9 3.59 9.01 -10.93
N GLU A 10 2.76 7.99 -11.16
CA GLU A 10 1.62 7.73 -10.30
C GLU A 10 2.19 7.69 -8.90
N GLN A 11 1.79 8.64 -8.06
CA GLN A 11 2.10 8.58 -6.65
C GLN A 11 1.34 7.38 -6.11
N THR A 12 1.94 6.20 -6.22
CA THR A 12 1.49 5.01 -5.53
C THR A 12 1.58 5.40 -4.07
N GLY A 13 0.44 5.70 -3.45
CA GLY A 13 0.36 5.89 -2.01
C GLY A 13 1.10 4.74 -1.33
N SER A 14 1.62 4.99 -0.12
CA SER A 14 2.23 3.92 0.67
C SER A 14 1.34 2.67 0.62
N ILE A 15 1.92 1.47 0.58
CA ILE A 15 1.14 0.21 0.56
C ILE A 15 0.13 0.11 1.72
N LEU A 16 0.32 0.93 2.76
CA LEU A 16 -0.55 1.06 3.93
C LEU A 16 -1.57 2.21 3.83
N SER A 17 -1.61 2.95 2.73
CA SER A 17 -2.52 4.09 2.49
C SER A 17 -3.96 3.66 2.14
N GLY A 18 -4.18 2.38 1.90
CA GLY A 18 -5.50 1.81 1.63
C GLY A 18 -5.90 1.81 0.16
N PRO A 19 -7.12 1.34 -0.13
CA PRO A 19 -7.57 1.17 -1.50
C PRO A 19 -7.74 2.50 -2.22
N VAL A 20 -7.23 2.59 -3.45
CA VAL A 20 -7.49 3.71 -4.36
C VAL A 20 -8.86 3.52 -4.96
N GLU A 21 -9.78 4.44 -4.63
CA GLU A 21 -11.14 4.44 -5.15
C GLU A 21 -11.15 4.82 -6.64
N SER A 22 -11.06 3.83 -7.53
CA SER A 22 -11.29 4.03 -8.96
C SER A 22 -12.78 3.92 -9.29
N ARG A 23 -13.28 4.87 -10.11
CA ARG A 23 -14.64 4.84 -10.64
C ARG A 23 -14.83 3.77 -11.73
N GLU A 24 -13.73 3.18 -12.20
CA GLU A 24 -13.74 2.13 -13.23
C GLU A 24 -14.22 0.79 -12.68
N PHE A 25 -14.18 0.60 -11.35
CA PHE A 25 -14.63 -0.64 -10.73
C PHE A 25 -16.14 -0.62 -10.40
N PRO A 26 -16.83 -1.76 -10.52
CA PRO A 26 -18.20 -1.90 -10.06
C PRO A 26 -18.37 -1.53 -8.59
N ILE A 27 -19.54 -1.01 -8.24
CA ILE A 27 -19.87 -0.57 -6.87
C ILE A 27 -19.63 -1.68 -5.85
N TRP A 28 -20.11 -2.90 -6.12
CA TRP A 28 -19.96 -4.04 -5.21
C TRP A 28 -18.49 -4.36 -4.91
N PHE A 29 -17.58 -4.14 -5.86
CA PHE A 29 -16.16 -4.42 -5.69
C PHE A 29 -15.51 -3.38 -4.77
N ARG A 30 -15.84 -2.10 -4.98
CA ARG A 30 -15.38 -1.01 -4.12
C ARG A 30 -15.88 -1.16 -2.68
N ASP A 31 -17.11 -1.65 -2.52
CA ASP A 31 -17.67 -1.96 -1.21
C ASP A 31 -16.92 -3.11 -0.51
N GLN A 32 -16.61 -4.18 -1.24
CA GLN A 32 -15.79 -5.27 -0.72
C GLN A 32 -14.38 -4.81 -0.36
N GLN A 33 -13.76 -3.97 -1.18
CA GLN A 33 -12.43 -3.44 -0.93
C GLN A 33 -12.40 -2.61 0.37
N ARG A 34 -13.41 -1.76 0.57
CA ARG A 34 -13.59 -1.00 1.83
C ARG A 34 -13.84 -1.91 3.03
N ALA A 35 -14.65 -2.96 2.87
CA ALA A 35 -14.91 -3.92 3.94
C ALA A 35 -13.63 -4.69 4.33
N ALA A 36 -12.89 -5.20 3.35
CA ALA A 36 -11.62 -5.90 3.57
C ALA A 36 -10.57 -4.97 4.20
N TRP A 37 -10.52 -3.70 3.77
CA TRP A 37 -9.61 -2.73 4.36
C TRP A 37 -9.90 -2.48 5.85
N LYS A 38 -11.17 -2.34 6.22
CA LYS A 38 -11.57 -2.24 7.63
C LYS A 38 -11.18 -3.48 8.44
N GLN A 39 -11.33 -4.67 7.87
CA GLN A 39 -10.90 -5.91 8.52
C GLN A 39 -9.38 -5.92 8.72
N PHE A 40 -8.61 -5.55 7.69
CA PHE A 40 -7.16 -5.45 7.76
C PHE A 40 -6.71 -4.50 8.88
N GLN A 41 -7.32 -3.31 8.99
CA GLN A 41 -7.00 -2.34 10.04
C GLN A 41 -7.33 -2.83 11.47
N ALA A 42 -8.25 -3.79 11.61
CA ALA A 42 -8.60 -4.39 12.89
C ALA A 42 -7.67 -5.54 13.29
N LEU A 43 -6.84 -6.06 12.38
CA LEU A 43 -5.88 -7.11 12.70
C LEU A 43 -4.74 -6.55 13.55
N PRO A 44 -4.27 -7.28 14.57
CA PRO A 44 -3.08 -6.89 15.32
C PRO A 44 -1.85 -6.97 14.41
N MET A 45 -0.87 -6.09 14.65
CA MET A 45 0.41 -6.17 13.97
C MET A 45 1.08 -7.52 14.30
N PRO A 46 1.49 -8.32 13.30
CA PRO A 46 2.11 -9.60 13.58
C PRO A 46 3.46 -9.42 14.27
N THR A 47 3.76 -10.34 15.16
CA THR A 47 5.01 -10.42 15.91
C THR A 47 5.87 -11.55 15.39
N ARG A 48 7.17 -11.55 15.71
CA ARG A 48 8.05 -12.69 15.39
C ARG A 48 7.68 -13.99 16.11
N LYS A 49 6.77 -13.95 17.09
CA LYS A 49 6.26 -15.17 17.75
C LYS A 49 5.21 -15.86 16.89
N ASP A 50 4.56 -15.13 15.99
CA ASP A 50 3.60 -15.69 15.06
C ASP A 50 4.33 -16.50 13.99
N GLN A 51 4.17 -17.83 14.02
CA GLN A 51 4.97 -18.77 13.22
C GLN A 51 4.93 -18.44 11.72
N ALA A 52 3.75 -18.03 11.21
CA ALA A 52 3.55 -17.64 9.82
C ALA A 52 4.40 -16.43 9.40
N TRP A 53 4.81 -15.58 10.35
CA TRP A 53 5.48 -14.30 10.10
C TRP A 53 6.96 -14.30 10.48
N ARG A 54 7.51 -15.42 10.97
CA ARG A 54 8.89 -15.50 11.48
C ARG A 54 9.96 -15.06 10.48
N PHE A 55 9.71 -15.29 9.19
CA PHE A 55 10.65 -14.98 8.11
C PHE A 55 10.29 -13.68 7.37
N ALA A 56 9.22 -13.00 7.77
CA ALA A 56 8.81 -11.74 7.17
C ALA A 56 9.45 -10.55 7.93
N SER A 57 9.98 -9.59 7.18
CA SER A 57 10.48 -8.32 7.73
C SER A 57 9.34 -7.32 7.92
N VAL A 58 8.38 -7.62 8.79
CA VAL A 58 7.18 -6.77 9.00
C VAL A 58 7.56 -5.36 9.46
N ASN A 59 8.66 -5.21 10.20
CA ASN A 59 9.14 -3.93 10.71
C ASN A 59 9.66 -2.96 9.63
N VAL A 60 9.93 -3.42 8.41
CA VAL A 60 10.38 -2.55 7.31
C VAL A 60 9.25 -2.15 6.37
N LEU A 61 8.00 -2.48 6.70
CA LEU A 61 6.83 -1.98 5.97
C LEU A 61 6.59 -0.49 6.24
N ASP A 62 7.07 0.04 7.36
CA ASP A 62 7.15 1.48 7.56
C ASP A 62 8.33 2.04 6.78
N LEU A 63 8.00 2.74 5.69
CA LEU A 63 8.98 3.33 4.79
C LEU A 63 9.44 4.73 5.23
N ALA A 64 8.84 5.33 6.26
CA ALA A 64 9.16 6.69 6.71
C ALA A 64 10.66 6.91 7.03
N PRO A 65 11.41 5.93 7.59
CA PRO A 65 12.84 6.10 7.86
C PRO A 65 13.72 6.07 6.60
N PHE A 66 13.21 5.56 5.47
CA PHE A 66 13.99 5.41 4.24
C PHE A 66 13.93 6.69 3.42
N LYS A 67 15.10 7.30 3.20
CA LYS A 67 15.24 8.41 2.26
C LYS A 67 15.61 7.85 0.89
N PHE A 68 14.74 8.05 -0.09
CA PHE A 68 15.11 7.85 -1.50
C PHE A 68 16.07 8.98 -1.89
N GLY A 69 17.19 8.62 -2.53
CA GLY A 69 18.30 9.54 -2.79
C GLY A 69 17.84 10.83 -3.47
N ALA A 70 18.02 11.95 -2.78
CA ALA A 70 18.21 13.23 -3.42
C ALA A 70 19.63 13.22 -3.99
N ALA A 71 19.73 13.19 -5.32
CA ALA A 71 20.93 13.58 -6.05
C ALA A 71 20.82 15.07 -6.39
#